data_AF-A0A972ZY22-F1
#
_entry.id   AF-A0A972ZY22-F1
#
_cell.length_a   1.000
_cell.length_b   1.000
_cell.length_c   1.000
_cell.angle_alpha   90.00
_cell.angle_beta   90.00
_cell.angle_gamma   90.00
#
_symmetry.space_group_name_H-M   'P 1'
#
loop_
_entity.id
_entity.type
_entity.pdbx_description
1 polymer ?
#
loop_
_entity_poly.entity_id
_entity_poly.type
_entity_poly.pdbx_seq_one_letter_code
_entity_poly.pdbx_strand_id
1 'polypeptide(L)'
;MLKAALIICFLTLVSLPSPAVAAEGGEHKDTEQLLESATRQILRALELMMAAIPQYEMPEVLDNGDIIIRRIQPKPDQPSPSDSDEADETST
;
A
#
# COMPACT_ATOMS: atom_id res chain seq x y z
N MET A 1 -53.09 16.48 -25.86
CA MET A 1 -53.29 16.05 -24.45
C MET A 1 -52.65 14.68 -24.12
N LEU A 2 -51.95 14.03 -25.05
CA LEU A 2 -51.41 12.67 -24.87
C LEU A 2 -49.99 12.61 -24.25
N LYS A 3 -49.29 13.75 -24.14
CA LYS A 3 -47.91 13.81 -23.61
C LYS A 3 -47.82 13.99 -22.09
N ALA A 4 -48.89 14.44 -21.43
CA ALA A 4 -48.91 14.67 -19.98
C ALA A 4 -49.23 13.40 -19.16
N ALA A 5 -49.84 12.39 -19.78
CA ALA A 5 -50.18 11.13 -19.10
C ALA A 5 -48.97 10.19 -18.95
N LEU A 6 -47.90 10.38 -19.73
CA LEU A 6 -46.73 9.49 -19.74
C LEU A 6 -45.73 9.82 -18.62
N ILE A 7 -45.81 11.00 -18.00
CA ILE A 7 -44.89 11.41 -16.93
C ILE A 7 -45.38 10.98 -15.54
N ILE A 8 -46.67 10.69 -15.36
CA ILE A 8 -47.24 10.32 -14.05
C ILE A 8 -47.03 8.81 -13.73
N CYS A 9 -46.82 7.97 -14.75
CA CYS A 9 -46.61 6.53 -14.54
C CYS A 9 -45.20 6.19 -14.00
N PHE A 10 -44.24 7.12 -14.09
CA PHE A 10 -42.86 6.85 -13.65
C PHE A 10 -42.63 7.11 -12.15
N LEU A 11 -43.62 7.64 -11.42
CA LEU A 11 -43.47 8.03 -10.01
C LEU A 11 -44.23 7.13 -9.01
N THR A 12 -44.82 6.01 -9.44
CA THR A 12 -45.68 5.19 -8.54
C THR A 12 -45.36 3.69 -8.52
N LEU A 13 -44.19 3.26 -9.00
CA LEU A 13 -43.86 1.84 -9.06
C LEU A 13 -42.47 1.48 -8.48
N VAL A 14 -42.17 1.96 -7.28
CA VAL A 14 -41.12 1.40 -6.42
C VAL A 14 -41.73 1.04 -5.07
N SER A 15 -42.44 -0.08 -5.04
CA SER A 15 -42.69 -0.85 -3.81
C SER A 15 -42.76 -2.31 -4.21
N LEU A 16 -41.58 -2.88 -4.47
CA LEU A 16 -41.41 -4.33 -4.51
C LEU A 16 -41.07 -4.74 -3.07
N PRO A 17 -41.84 -5.64 -2.42
CA PRO A 17 -41.40 -6.25 -1.18
C PRO A 17 -40.16 -7.08 -1.50
N SER A 18 -39.02 -6.63 -0.98
CA SER A 18 -37.78 -7.38 -1.06
C SER A 18 -38.00 -8.71 -0.34
N PRO A 19 -37.74 -9.88 -0.98
CA PRO A 19 -37.67 -11.11 -0.20
C PRO A 19 -36.47 -10.95 0.74
N ALA A 20 -36.75 -10.88 2.04
CA ALA A 20 -35.72 -11.02 3.04
C ALA A 20 -35.04 -12.37 2.82
N VAL A 21 -33.89 -12.36 2.15
CA VAL A 21 -32.99 -13.51 2.07
C VAL A 21 -32.47 -13.72 3.48
N ALA A 22 -33.07 -14.68 4.18
CA ALA A 22 -32.49 -15.25 5.39
C ALA A 22 -31.21 -15.98 4.99
N ALA A 23 -30.08 -15.27 5.01
CA ALA A 23 -28.75 -15.83 4.92
C ALA A 23 -28.36 -16.39 6.31
N GLU A 24 -29.02 -17.44 6.75
CA GLU A 24 -28.61 -18.18 7.95
C GLU A 24 -27.87 -19.45 7.52
N GLY A 25 -26.53 -19.41 7.59
CA GLY A 25 -25.71 -20.63 7.67
C GLY A 25 -24.52 -20.78 6.70
N GLY A 26 -24.36 -19.91 5.69
CA GLY A 26 -23.26 -20.01 4.70
C GLY A 26 -22.12 -19.00 4.88
N GLU A 27 -22.36 -17.89 5.58
CA GLU A 27 -21.51 -16.68 5.56
C GLU A 27 -20.26 -16.75 6.45
N HIS A 28 -20.31 -17.50 7.55
CA HIS A 28 -19.23 -17.50 8.54
C HIS A 28 -17.92 -18.08 7.99
N LYS A 29 -17.99 -19.20 7.25
CA LYS A 29 -16.80 -19.84 6.66
C LYS A 29 -16.16 -18.99 5.56
N ASP A 30 -16.98 -18.24 4.83
CA ASP A 30 -16.51 -17.34 3.78
C ASP A 30 -15.83 -16.11 4.38
N THR A 31 -16.43 -15.54 5.43
CA THR A 31 -15.87 -14.38 6.15
C THR A 31 -14.53 -14.71 6.82
N GLU A 32 -14.40 -15.89 7.44
CA GLU A 32 -13.13 -16.35 8.03
C GLU A 32 -12.01 -16.50 6.98
N GLN A 33 -12.33 -17.06 5.81
CA GLN A 33 -11.37 -17.22 4.71
C GLN A 33 -10.94 -15.88 4.11
N LEU A 34 -11.88 -14.93 3.98
CA LEU A 34 -11.59 -13.56 3.55
C LEU A 34 -10.67 -12.85 4.55
N LEU A 35 -10.88 -13.04 5.85
CA LEU A 35 -10.00 -12.47 6.88
C LEU A 35 -8.60 -13.11 6.86
N GLU A 36 -8.50 -14.43 6.72
CA GLU A 36 -7.20 -15.12 6.62
C GLU A 36 -6.41 -14.66 5.40
N SER A 37 -7.06 -14.58 4.23
CA SER A 37 -6.39 -14.15 3.00
C SER A 37 -5.93 -12.68 3.07
N ALA A 38 -6.78 -11.79 3.59
CA ALA A 38 -6.43 -10.38 3.77
C ALA A 38 -5.24 -10.20 4.74
N THR A 39 -5.27 -10.87 5.89
CA THR A 39 -4.18 -10.81 6.88
C THR A 39 -2.88 -11.37 6.32
N ARG A 40 -2.92 -12.49 5.59
CA ARG A 40 -1.75 -13.06 4.90
C ARG A 40 -1.13 -12.08 3.90
N GLN A 41 -1.97 -11.35 3.15
CA GLN A 41 -1.48 -10.39 2.17
C GLN A 41 -0.84 -9.16 2.83
N ILE A 42 -1.41 -8.67 3.94
CA ILE A 42 -0.82 -7.58 4.74
C ILE A 42 0.54 -8.00 5.30
N LEU A 43 0.63 -9.18 5.90
CA LEU A 43 1.90 -9.69 6.45
C LEU A 43 2.96 -9.86 5.36
N ARG A 44 2.56 -10.33 4.17
CA ARG A 44 3.48 -10.44 3.04
C ARG A 44 3.98 -9.09 2.54
N ALA A 45 3.11 -8.09 2.48
CA ALA A 45 3.53 -6.72 2.15
C ALA A 45 4.50 -6.16 3.19
N LEU A 46 4.25 -6.43 4.47
CA LEU A 46 5.14 -6.04 5.57
C LEU A 46 6.52 -6.71 5.46
N GLU A 47 6.57 -8.00 5.13
CA GLU A 47 7.85 -8.71 4.86
C GLU A 47 8.64 -8.03 3.74
N LEU A 48 7.99 -7.69 2.63
CA LEU A 48 8.65 -7.02 1.50
C LEU A 48 9.14 -5.63 1.87
N MET A 49 8.37 -4.88 2.65
CA MET A 49 8.78 -3.58 3.16
C MET A 49 10.00 -3.70 4.07
N MET A 50 10.01 -4.66 4.99
CA MET A 50 11.15 -4.92 5.87
C MET A 50 12.39 -5.33 5.07
N ALA A 51 12.23 -6.13 4.02
CA ALA A 51 13.34 -6.54 3.14
C ALA A 51 13.92 -5.37 2.33
N ALA A 52 13.18 -4.28 2.14
CA ALA A 52 13.68 -3.09 1.47
C ALA A 52 14.57 -2.20 2.36
N ILE A 53 14.53 -2.40 3.68
CA ILE A 53 15.34 -1.64 4.63
C ILE A 53 16.82 -2.08 4.49
N PRO A 54 17.74 -1.15 4.21
CA PRO A 54 19.16 -1.49 4.13
C PRO A 54 19.69 -1.95 5.49
N GLN A 55 20.42 -3.06 5.50
CA GLN A 55 21.12 -3.55 6.69
C GLN A 55 22.54 -3.00 6.72
N TYR A 56 22.99 -2.52 7.87
CA TYR A 56 24.30 -1.91 8.07
C TYR A 56 25.14 -2.70 9.08
N GLU A 57 26.45 -2.66 8.90
CA GLU A 57 27.44 -3.20 9.83
C GLU A 57 27.65 -2.27 11.03
N MET A 58 28.42 -2.75 12.02
CA MET A 58 28.84 -1.93 13.14
C MET A 58 29.71 -0.75 12.65
N PRO A 59 29.47 0.48 13.13
CA PRO A 59 30.27 1.63 12.74
C PRO A 59 31.73 1.50 13.17
N GLU A 60 32.64 1.97 12.32
CA GLU A 60 34.08 2.04 12.58
C GLU A 60 34.52 3.50 12.61
N VAL A 61 35.28 3.89 13.62
CA VAL A 61 35.87 5.23 13.73
C VAL A 61 37.28 5.18 13.17
N LEU A 62 37.58 6.05 12.22
CA LEU A 62 38.88 6.16 11.58
C LEU A 62 39.84 7.05 12.41
N ASP A 63 41.12 6.99 12.10
CA ASP A 63 42.18 7.76 12.79
C ASP A 63 42.00 9.30 12.67
N ASN A 64 41.33 9.75 11.60
CA ASN A 64 40.99 11.17 11.40
C ASN A 64 39.73 11.60 12.17
N GLY A 65 39.01 10.66 12.80
CA GLY A 65 37.77 10.90 13.55
C GLY A 65 36.48 10.69 12.75
N ASP A 66 36.56 10.33 11.46
CA ASP A 66 35.36 10.03 10.66
C ASP A 66 34.76 8.67 11.03
N ILE A 67 33.47 8.47 10.70
CA ILE A 67 32.75 7.23 10.96
C ILE A 67 32.31 6.60 9.64
N ILE A 68 32.71 5.35 9.41
CA ILE A 68 32.23 4.54 8.28
C ILE A 68 31.09 3.62 8.75
N ILE A 69 29.97 3.64 8.01
CA ILE A 69 28.85 2.70 8.20
C ILE A 69 28.60 1.96 6.88
N ARG A 70 29.05 0.70 6.81
CA ARG A 70 28.95 -0.14 5.59
C ARG A 70 27.61 -0.85 5.51
N ARG A 71 27.09 -1.02 4.29
CA ARG A 71 25.89 -1.86 4.04
C ARG A 71 26.31 -3.33 3.95
N ILE A 72 25.60 -4.22 4.65
CA ILE A 72 25.85 -5.68 4.61
C ILE A 72 25.55 -6.24 3.21
N GLN A 73 24.49 -5.74 2.56
CA GLN A 73 24.13 -6.11 1.20
C GLN A 73 24.18 -4.85 0.31
N PRO A 74 25.28 -4.61 -0.40
CA PRO A 74 25.35 -3.52 -1.35
C PRO A 74 24.38 -3.77 -2.51
N LYS A 75 23.68 -2.73 -2.97
CA LYS A 75 22.94 -2.82 -4.23
C LYS A 75 23.95 -2.97 -5.37
N PRO A 76 23.65 -3.74 -6.44
CA PRO A 76 24.51 -3.81 -7.61
C PRO A 76 24.80 -2.40 -8.11
N ASP A 77 26.07 -2.16 -8.41
CA ASP A 77 26.62 -0.82 -8.65
C ASP A 77 25.77 -0.02 -9.64
N GLN A 78 25.17 1.06 -9.16
CA GLN A 78 24.95 2.19 -10.06
C GLN A 78 26.32 2.86 -10.22
N PRO A 79 26.77 3.16 -11.46
CA PRO A 79 28.00 3.90 -11.65
C PRO A 79 27.92 5.18 -10.81
N SER A 80 28.91 5.42 -9.96
CA SER A 80 28.91 6.63 -9.14
C SER A 80 28.91 7.84 -10.09
N PRO A 81 28.11 8.88 -9.82
CA PRO A 81 28.39 10.17 -10.43
C PRO A 81 29.81 10.52 -9.99
N SER A 82 30.71 10.63 -10.97
CA SER A 82 32.05 11.13 -10.78
C SER A 82 31.99 12.49 -10.09
N ASP A 83 32.83 12.68 -9.06
CA ASP A 83 33.00 13.93 -8.33
C ASP A 83 33.35 15.09 -9.26
N SER A 84 32.33 15.78 -9.73
CA SER A 84 32.42 17.14 -10.25
C SER A 84 31.00 17.67 -10.31
N ASP A 85 30.57 18.39 -9.28
CA ASP A 85 29.82 19.63 -9.47
C ASP A 85 29.92 20.46 -8.18
N GLU A 86 30.44 21.67 -8.39
CA GLU A 86 30.62 22.81 -7.51
C GLU A 86 29.73 22.90 -6.25
N ALA A 87 30.34 23.41 -5.18
CA ALA A 87 29.67 23.80 -3.94
C ALA A 87 28.46 24.73 -4.20
N ASP A 88 27.28 24.27 -3.79
CA ASP A 88 26.10 25.13 -3.64
C ASP A 88 26.27 25.94 -2.35
N GLU A 89 26.71 27.19 -2.48
CA GLU A 89 26.71 28.14 -1.37
C GLU A 89 25.26 28.46 -0.98
N THR A 90 24.74 27.79 0.05
CA THR A 90 23.53 28.26 0.73
C THR A 90 23.86 29.52 1.53
N SER A 91 23.80 30.67 0.85
CA SER A 91 23.83 31.99 1.47
C SER A 91 22.57 32.17 2.33
N THR A 92 22.78 32.48 3.61
CA THR A 92 21.71 32.76 4.60
C THR A 92 21.53 34.25 4.76
#